data_AF-A0A919TQV9-F1
#
_entry.id   AF-A0A919TQV9-F1
#
_cell.length_a   1.000
_cell.length_b   1.000
_cell.length_c   1.000
_cell.angle_alpha   90.00
_cell.angle_beta   90.00
_cell.angle_gamma   90.00
#
_symmetry.space_group_name_H-M   'P 1'
#
loop_
_entity.id
_entity.type
_entity.pdbx_description
1 polymer ?
#
loop_
_entity_poly.entity_id
_entity_poly.type
_entity_poly.pdbx_seq_one_letter_code
_entity_poly.pdbx_strand_id
1 'polypeptide(L)'
;MRAHRLPYVLAPALALVVTAALQPASAQPATPVDDLYALCPAAVSLEPGVEVNCAIAIEPAFSSHLTVTTTAELDVPATAMAPAFDVPILPPLTVPVPVHLATGTTAGCVTGAARPVVGTTTTLTLSATFEGPGGAQPLFEYRTTAEPDSTYTSTSIDGPDVATLDFEPGELTPGETYQWRVRGTPDETLAGWSGWCEFAVAADAPDLRELDPTEIDALAQLKIRPERDYTVKLTPAQWRTALEMYDTDDAVVVDEPTEDDQDYDRLVAAVRRQAPTSRVTLTGAQWAALSVQLAEWATIVDESALEVEPEYQVDGTAHRAVLGRISTQLGGPAHPNFG
;
A
#
# COMPACT_ATOMS: atom_id res chain seq x y z
N MET A 1 -12.12 -55.24 -48.62
CA MET A 1 -13.11 -54.63 -47.72
C MET A 1 -12.57 -54.73 -46.29
N ARG A 2 -11.95 -53.66 -45.79
CA ARG A 2 -11.50 -53.53 -44.39
C ARG A 2 -12.44 -52.54 -43.70
N ALA A 3 -13.13 -52.99 -42.66
CA ALA A 3 -13.97 -52.13 -41.84
C ALA A 3 -13.09 -51.31 -40.89
N HIS A 4 -13.14 -49.98 -41.00
CA HIS A 4 -12.56 -49.08 -40.00
C HIS A 4 -13.49 -49.01 -38.79
N ARG A 5 -12.99 -49.38 -37.61
CA ARG A 5 -13.59 -49.02 -36.32
C ARG A 5 -13.10 -47.63 -35.94
N LEU A 6 -14.02 -46.69 -35.76
CA LEU A 6 -13.75 -45.40 -35.12
C LEU A 6 -13.67 -45.60 -33.59
N PRO A 7 -12.78 -44.89 -32.88
CA PRO A 7 -12.75 -44.92 -31.43
C PRO A 7 -13.94 -44.14 -30.85
N TYR A 8 -14.61 -44.74 -29.86
CA TYR A 8 -15.57 -44.05 -29.00
C TYR A 8 -14.82 -43.02 -28.13
N VAL A 9 -15.23 -41.76 -28.20
CA VAL A 9 -14.79 -40.72 -27.26
C VAL A 9 -15.81 -40.71 -26.12
N LEU A 10 -15.38 -41.05 -24.90
CA LEU A 10 -16.17 -40.86 -23.68
C LEU A 10 -16.31 -39.36 -23.44
N ALA A 11 -17.55 -38.89 -23.26
CA ALA A 11 -17.81 -37.51 -22.85
C ALA A 11 -17.26 -37.27 -21.43
N PRO A 12 -16.65 -36.10 -21.14
CA PRO A 12 -16.20 -35.78 -19.79
C PRO A 12 -17.41 -35.60 -18.86
N ALA A 13 -17.30 -36.15 -17.64
CA ALA A 13 -18.25 -35.87 -16.56
C ALA A 13 -18.23 -34.37 -16.25
N LEU A 14 -19.38 -33.72 -16.27
CA LEU A 14 -19.52 -32.32 -15.91
C LEU A 14 -19.53 -32.21 -14.38
N ALA A 15 -18.43 -31.73 -13.80
CA ALA A 15 -18.38 -31.42 -12.37
C ALA A 15 -18.84 -29.98 -12.15
N LEU A 16 -20.02 -29.79 -11.55
CA LEU A 16 -20.49 -28.48 -11.10
C LEU A 16 -19.97 -28.26 -9.68
N VAL A 17 -19.02 -27.33 -9.51
CA VAL A 17 -18.54 -26.92 -8.18
C VAL A 17 -19.34 -25.68 -7.76
N VAL A 18 -20.19 -25.81 -6.74
CA VAL A 18 -20.91 -24.69 -6.13
C VAL A 18 -20.19 -24.30 -4.85
N THR A 19 -19.53 -23.14 -4.85
CA THR A 19 -18.87 -22.61 -3.65
C THR A 19 -19.82 -21.66 -2.93
N ALA A 20 -20.37 -22.08 -1.79
CA ALA A 20 -21.15 -21.20 -0.93
C ALA A 20 -20.23 -20.58 0.14
N ALA A 21 -20.06 -19.26 0.12
CA ALA A 21 -19.37 -18.54 1.19
C ALA A 21 -20.36 -18.30 2.34
N LEU A 22 -20.12 -18.94 3.49
CA LEU A 22 -20.84 -18.61 4.72
C LEU A 22 -20.25 -17.32 5.29
N GLN A 23 -21.05 -16.26 5.40
CA GLN A 23 -20.66 -15.03 6.11
C GLN A 23 -20.35 -15.37 7.59
N PRO A 24 -19.34 -14.74 8.20
CA PRO A 24 -19.04 -14.94 9.61
C PRO A 24 -20.20 -14.41 10.45
N ALA A 25 -21.02 -15.33 10.96
CA ALA A 25 -22.10 -15.01 11.88
C ALA A 25 -21.51 -14.67 13.26
N SER A 26 -21.84 -13.49 13.77
CA SER A 26 -21.57 -13.14 15.16
C SER A 26 -22.36 -14.08 16.08
N ALA A 27 -21.63 -14.85 16.88
CA ALA A 27 -22.05 -15.50 18.12
C ALA A 27 -23.47 -16.11 18.17
N GLN A 28 -23.82 -17.00 17.23
CA GLN A 28 -24.90 -17.97 17.43
C GLN A 28 -24.35 -19.36 17.80
N PRO A 29 -25.07 -20.13 18.64
CA PRO A 29 -24.63 -21.46 19.05
C PRO A 29 -24.53 -22.39 17.84
N ALA A 30 -23.50 -23.25 17.84
CA ALA A 30 -23.20 -24.20 16.77
C ALA A 30 -24.46 -24.97 16.35
N THR A 31 -24.81 -24.87 15.07
CA THR A 31 -25.86 -25.70 14.47
C THR A 31 -25.45 -27.18 14.57
N PRO A 32 -26.34 -28.07 15.03
CA PRO A 32 -26.04 -29.50 15.07
C PRO A 32 -25.80 -30.04 13.65
N VAL A 33 -24.83 -30.94 13.51
CA VAL A 33 -24.40 -31.54 12.22
C VAL A 33 -25.57 -32.18 11.45
N ASP A 34 -26.63 -32.60 12.15
CA ASP A 34 -27.83 -33.19 11.56
C ASP A 34 -28.62 -32.23 10.64
N ASP A 35 -28.45 -30.90 10.76
CA ASP A 35 -29.13 -29.90 9.90
C ASP A 35 -28.38 -29.62 8.56
N LEU A 36 -27.13 -30.06 8.39
CA LEU A 36 -26.38 -29.85 7.15
C LEU A 36 -26.95 -30.66 5.98
N TYR A 37 -27.53 -31.83 6.25
CA TYR A 37 -28.20 -32.65 5.23
C TYR A 37 -29.50 -32.01 4.69
N ALA A 38 -30.12 -31.09 5.44
CA ALA A 38 -31.33 -30.38 5.02
C ALA A 38 -31.06 -29.28 3.97
N LEU A 39 -29.80 -28.90 3.76
CA LEU A 39 -29.41 -27.88 2.78
C LEU A 39 -29.26 -28.42 1.35
N CYS A 40 -29.11 -29.74 1.15
CA CYS A 40 -28.96 -30.32 -0.21
C CYS A 40 -30.17 -30.10 -1.13
N PRO A 41 -31.44 -30.32 -0.70
CA PRO A 41 -32.58 -30.21 -1.63
C PRO A 41 -33.01 -28.77 -1.95
N ALA A 42 -32.58 -27.77 -1.19
CA ALA A 42 -33.04 -26.38 -1.37
C ALA A 42 -32.31 -25.62 -2.51
N ALA A 43 -31.12 -26.09 -2.91
CA ALA A 43 -30.26 -25.35 -3.84
C ALA A 43 -30.46 -25.72 -5.32
N VAL A 44 -31.19 -26.79 -5.65
CA VAL A 44 -31.29 -27.28 -7.03
C VAL A 44 -32.74 -27.61 -7.38
N SER A 45 -33.38 -26.76 -8.19
CA SER A 45 -34.65 -27.11 -8.82
C SER A 45 -34.37 -28.06 -9.98
N LEU A 46 -34.70 -29.35 -9.80
CA LEU A 46 -34.47 -30.39 -10.81
C LEU A 46 -35.79 -30.82 -11.45
N GLU A 47 -35.71 -31.19 -12.73
CA GLU A 47 -36.83 -31.80 -13.44
C GLU A 47 -37.22 -33.16 -12.83
N PRO A 48 -38.51 -33.55 -12.90
CA PRO A 48 -38.98 -34.81 -12.34
C PRO A 48 -38.26 -36.01 -13.01
N GLY A 49 -37.53 -36.78 -12.20
CA GLY A 49 -36.86 -38.02 -12.61
C GLY A 49 -35.34 -38.07 -12.40
N VAL A 50 -34.72 -37.01 -11.86
CA VAL A 50 -33.28 -36.99 -11.53
C VAL A 50 -33.07 -37.28 -10.04
N GLU A 51 -32.40 -38.40 -9.72
CA GLU A 51 -31.91 -38.67 -8.36
C GLU A 51 -30.51 -38.07 -8.19
N VAL A 52 -30.30 -37.29 -7.12
CA VAL A 52 -29.00 -36.72 -6.77
C VAL A 52 -28.49 -37.42 -5.51
N ASN A 53 -27.34 -38.07 -5.62
CA ASN A 53 -26.62 -38.59 -4.47
C ASN A 53 -25.61 -37.54 -3.98
N CYS A 54 -25.89 -36.90 -2.83
CA CYS A 54 -24.97 -35.99 -2.18
C CYS A 54 -23.97 -36.77 -1.32
N ALA A 55 -22.67 -36.64 -1.60
CA ALA A 55 -21.61 -36.99 -0.67
C ALA A 55 -21.01 -35.71 -0.08
N ILE A 56 -20.94 -35.63 1.26
CA ILE A 56 -20.31 -34.52 1.98
C ILE A 56 -18.98 -35.03 2.53
N ALA A 57 -17.87 -34.49 2.04
CA ALA A 57 -16.55 -34.71 2.62
C ALA A 57 -16.17 -33.50 3.47
N ILE A 58 -15.82 -33.74 4.74
CA ILE A 58 -15.33 -32.71 5.66
C ILE A 58 -13.85 -33.00 5.86
N GLU A 59 -12.97 -32.16 5.31
CA GLU A 59 -11.54 -32.22 5.60
C GLU A 59 -11.20 -31.29 6.78
N PRO A 60 -10.42 -31.73 7.77
CA PRO A 60 -10.03 -30.89 8.88
C PRO A 60 -8.95 -29.88 8.41
N ALA A 61 -9.35 -28.64 8.16
CA ALA A 61 -8.43 -27.53 7.95
C ALA A 61 -8.15 -26.80 9.28
N PHE A 62 -6.88 -26.47 9.54
CA PHE A 62 -6.42 -25.71 10.72
C PHE A 62 -6.77 -24.20 10.68
N SER A 63 -7.82 -23.82 9.97
CA SER A 63 -8.24 -22.42 9.81
C SER A 63 -9.73 -22.27 10.14
N SER A 64 -10.14 -21.09 10.60
CA SER A 64 -11.51 -20.74 11.05
C SER A 64 -12.60 -20.78 9.97
N HIS A 65 -12.33 -21.39 8.82
CA HIS A 65 -13.24 -21.49 7.70
C HIS A 65 -13.48 -22.96 7.34
N LEU A 66 -14.73 -23.40 7.47
CA LEU A 66 -15.18 -24.71 7.01
C LEU A 66 -15.48 -24.61 5.52
N THR A 67 -14.74 -25.33 4.68
CA THR A 67 -15.06 -25.48 3.25
C THR A 67 -15.87 -26.77 3.07
N VAL A 68 -17.12 -26.64 2.62
CA VAL A 68 -17.96 -27.80 2.28
C VAL A 68 -17.91 -27.96 0.77
N THR A 69 -17.35 -29.07 0.29
CA THR A 69 -17.38 -29.42 -1.13
C THR A 69 -18.47 -30.46 -1.37
N THR A 70 -19.51 -30.07 -2.10
CA THR A 70 -20.57 -30.98 -2.55
C THR A 70 -20.23 -31.46 -3.95
N THR A 71 -20.09 -32.77 -4.13
CA THR A 71 -19.94 -33.38 -5.46
C THR A 71 -21.24 -34.08 -5.80
N ALA A 72 -21.89 -33.67 -6.88
CA ALA A 72 -23.05 -34.36 -7.43
C ALA A 72 -22.60 -35.14 -8.67
N GLU A 73 -22.67 -36.47 -8.62
CA GLU A 73 -22.56 -37.30 -9.82
C GLU A 73 -23.95 -37.41 -10.46
N LEU A 74 -24.10 -36.81 -11.64
CA LEU A 74 -25.32 -36.94 -12.43
C LEU A 74 -25.21 -38.24 -13.24
N ASP A 75 -25.95 -39.28 -12.84
CA ASP A 75 -26.04 -40.52 -13.60
C ASP A 75 -27.03 -40.32 -14.75
N VAL A 76 -26.53 -39.80 -15.88
CA VAL A 76 -27.36 -39.56 -17.06
C VAL A 76 -27.53 -40.88 -17.81
N PRO A 77 -28.76 -41.43 -17.93
CA PRO A 77 -28.98 -42.68 -18.64
C PRO A 77 -28.51 -42.54 -20.09
N ALA A 78 -27.67 -43.49 -20.53
CA ALA A 78 -26.92 -43.49 -21.79
C ALA A 78 -27.78 -43.55 -23.09
N THR A 79 -29.06 -43.16 -23.06
CA THR A 79 -30.04 -43.49 -24.11
C THR A 79 -30.64 -42.27 -24.82
N ALA A 80 -29.96 -41.12 -24.80
CA ALA A 80 -30.34 -39.99 -25.66
C ALA A 80 -29.09 -39.42 -26.34
N MET A 81 -28.86 -39.83 -27.60
CA MET A 81 -27.98 -39.08 -28.50
C MET A 81 -28.64 -37.73 -28.77
N ALA A 82 -28.30 -36.73 -27.96
CA ALA A 82 -28.69 -35.36 -28.21
C ALA A 82 -28.11 -34.93 -29.58
N PRO A 83 -28.86 -34.17 -30.39
CA PRO A 83 -28.32 -33.61 -31.63
C PRO A 83 -27.08 -32.78 -31.31
N ALA A 84 -26.07 -32.85 -32.18
CA ALA A 84 -24.89 -32.00 -32.08
C ALA A 84 -25.34 -30.53 -32.09
N PHE A 85 -25.34 -29.90 -30.92
CA PHE A 85 -25.48 -28.46 -30.83
C PHE A 85 -24.20 -27.86 -31.40
N ASP A 86 -24.33 -27.09 -32.47
CA ASP A 86 -23.26 -26.20 -32.94
C ASP A 86 -23.00 -25.20 -31.80
N VAL A 87 -22.02 -25.52 -30.94
CA VAL A 87 -21.56 -24.58 -29.92
C VAL A 87 -20.90 -23.43 -30.69
N PRO A 88 -21.44 -22.20 -30.62
CA PRO A 88 -20.81 -21.07 -31.26
C PRO A 88 -19.39 -20.94 -30.72
N ILE A 89 -18.40 -20.98 -31.61
CA ILE A 89 -16.99 -20.75 -31.25
C ILE A 89 -16.94 -19.32 -30.73
N LEU A 90 -16.76 -19.16 -29.41
CA LEU A 90 -16.55 -17.84 -28.83
C LEU A 90 -15.28 -17.24 -29.45
N PRO A 91 -15.29 -15.95 -29.84
CA PRO A 91 -14.07 -15.31 -30.29
C PRO A 91 -13.01 -15.40 -29.17
N PRO A 92 -11.72 -15.51 -29.53
CA PRO A 92 -10.66 -15.55 -28.54
C PRO A 92 -10.77 -14.32 -27.63
N LEU A 93 -10.70 -14.56 -26.32
CA LEU A 93 -10.63 -13.50 -25.32
C LEU A 93 -9.46 -12.59 -25.70
N THR A 94 -9.77 -11.36 -26.05
CA THR A 94 -8.79 -10.35 -26.43
C THR A 94 -8.49 -9.54 -25.18
N VAL A 95 -7.26 -9.68 -24.68
CA VAL A 95 -6.81 -9.03 -23.46
C VAL A 95 -6.38 -7.60 -23.80
N PRO A 96 -6.75 -6.59 -22.98
CA PRO A 96 -6.21 -5.25 -23.13
C PRO A 96 -4.68 -5.24 -23.09
N VAL A 97 -4.05 -4.66 -24.12
CA VAL A 97 -2.60 -4.61 -24.29
C VAL A 97 -2.09 -3.20 -23.95
N PRO A 98 -1.03 -3.06 -23.14
CA PRO A 98 -0.42 -1.76 -22.88
C PRO A 98 0.29 -1.18 -24.11
N VAL A 99 0.04 0.09 -24.46
CA VAL A 99 0.57 0.75 -25.67
C VAL A 99 1.33 2.07 -25.41
N HIS A 100 0.99 2.84 -24.38
CA HIS A 100 1.71 4.08 -24.04
C HIS A 100 2.19 4.02 -22.60
N LEU A 101 3.44 3.59 -22.42
CA LEU A 101 4.11 3.52 -21.14
C LEU A 101 4.84 4.84 -20.87
N ALA A 102 4.91 5.28 -19.61
CA ALA A 102 5.73 6.41 -19.21
C ALA A 102 6.25 6.26 -17.78
N THR A 103 7.41 6.86 -17.53
CA THR A 103 8.01 6.98 -16.20
C THR A 103 8.19 8.46 -15.86
N GLY A 104 7.37 8.94 -14.93
CA GLY A 104 7.21 10.37 -14.65
C GLY A 104 6.82 11.13 -15.92
N THR A 105 7.61 12.12 -16.28
CA THR A 105 7.41 12.92 -17.51
C THR A 105 8.04 12.30 -18.77
N THR A 106 8.74 11.17 -18.64
CA THR A 106 9.41 10.52 -19.77
C THR A 106 8.48 9.52 -20.43
N ALA A 107 8.06 9.82 -21.66
CA ALA A 107 7.24 8.92 -22.47
C ALA A 107 8.06 7.77 -23.05
N GLY A 108 7.44 6.60 -23.14
CA GLY A 108 7.98 5.38 -23.69
C GLY A 108 8.57 4.43 -22.65
N CYS A 109 8.84 3.21 -23.10
CA CYS A 109 9.56 2.21 -22.34
C CYS A 109 11.05 2.30 -22.68
N VAL A 110 11.87 2.71 -21.71
CA VAL A 110 13.32 2.90 -21.92
C VAL A 110 14.08 2.00 -20.96
N THR A 111 15.17 1.41 -21.44
CA THR A 111 16.03 0.49 -20.69
C THR A 111 17.51 0.81 -20.92
N GLY A 112 18.38 0.25 -20.08
CA GLY A 112 19.82 0.36 -20.20
C GLY A 112 20.31 1.79 -19.95
N ALA A 113 21.37 2.19 -20.67
CA ALA A 113 22.04 3.47 -20.43
C ALA A 113 21.18 4.71 -20.72
N ALA A 114 20.06 4.55 -21.44
CA ALA A 114 19.14 5.64 -21.76
C ALA A 114 18.00 5.80 -20.74
N ARG A 115 17.92 4.93 -19.71
CA ARG A 115 16.82 4.95 -18.74
C ARG A 115 16.68 6.32 -18.05
N PRO A 116 15.45 6.75 -17.72
CA PRO A 116 15.22 7.99 -17.01
C PRO A 116 15.89 7.97 -15.63
N VAL A 117 16.43 9.11 -15.22
CA VAL A 117 16.90 9.34 -13.85
C VAL A 117 15.94 10.32 -13.18
N VAL A 118 15.29 9.88 -12.11
CA VAL A 118 14.29 10.67 -11.39
C VAL A 118 14.92 11.28 -10.14
N GLY A 119 14.75 12.59 -9.94
CA GLY A 119 15.34 13.33 -8.81
C GLY A 119 14.48 13.33 -7.54
N THR A 120 13.54 12.39 -7.43
CA THR A 120 12.49 12.37 -6.40
C THR A 120 12.21 10.94 -5.97
N THR A 121 11.86 10.79 -4.69
CA THR A 121 11.42 9.53 -4.07
C THR A 121 9.92 9.55 -3.72
N THR A 122 9.20 10.65 -3.97
CA THR A 122 7.81 10.85 -3.51
C THR A 122 6.82 11.26 -4.60
N THR A 123 7.30 11.69 -5.77
CA THR A 123 6.43 12.22 -6.84
C THR A 123 6.64 11.47 -8.15
N LEU A 124 7.10 10.23 -8.08
CA LEU A 124 7.23 9.39 -9.26
C LEU A 124 5.88 8.72 -9.54
N THR A 125 5.38 8.90 -10.76
CA THR A 125 4.22 8.19 -11.28
C THR A 125 4.67 7.36 -12.48
N LEU A 126 4.39 6.06 -12.46
CA LEU A 126 4.40 5.22 -13.66
C LEU A 126 3.02 5.30 -14.31
N SER A 127 2.96 5.30 -15.63
CA SER A 127 1.67 5.26 -16.32
C SER A 127 1.69 4.37 -17.54
N ALA A 128 0.52 3.83 -17.87
CA ALA A 128 0.30 2.99 -19.03
C ALA A 128 -1.09 3.24 -19.61
N THR A 129 -1.20 3.30 -20.93
CA THR A 129 -2.50 3.21 -21.60
C THR A 129 -2.74 1.86 -22.24
N PHE A 130 -3.99 1.44 -22.37
CA PHE A 130 -4.37 0.12 -22.88
C PHE A 130 -5.24 0.20 -24.14
N GLU A 131 -5.04 -0.75 -25.04
CA GLU A 131 -5.89 -0.97 -26.21
C GLU A 131 -6.48 -2.38 -26.15
N GLY A 132 -7.78 -2.50 -26.42
CA GLY A 132 -8.46 -3.79 -26.50
C GLY A 132 -9.90 -3.74 -25.99
N PRO A 133 -10.70 -4.79 -26.23
CA PRO A 133 -12.04 -4.90 -25.67
C PRO A 133 -11.98 -5.21 -24.17
N GLY A 134 -13.00 -4.77 -23.42
CA GLY A 134 -13.29 -5.31 -22.08
C GLY A 134 -12.89 -4.45 -20.87
N GLY A 135 -12.28 -3.27 -21.06
CA GLY A 135 -11.77 -2.47 -19.95
C GLY A 135 -10.53 -3.10 -19.33
N ALA A 136 -9.47 -2.32 -19.14
CA ALA A 136 -8.26 -2.83 -18.51
C ALA A 136 -8.45 -2.94 -17.00
N GLN A 137 -7.97 -4.05 -16.43
CA GLN A 137 -7.72 -4.21 -15.00
C GLN A 137 -6.21 -4.26 -14.83
N PRO A 138 -5.57 -3.08 -14.78
CA PRO A 138 -4.12 -2.97 -14.83
C PRO A 138 -3.50 -3.64 -13.61
N LEU A 139 -2.38 -4.33 -13.83
CA LEU A 139 -1.52 -4.84 -12.77
C LEU A 139 -0.09 -4.39 -13.07
N PHE A 140 0.48 -3.60 -12.17
CA PHE A 140 1.89 -3.21 -12.20
C PHE A 140 2.73 -4.20 -11.41
N GLU A 141 3.93 -4.43 -11.93
CA GLU A 141 5.01 -5.12 -11.24
C GLU A 141 6.25 -4.25 -11.30
N TYR A 142 6.89 -4.02 -10.17
CA TYR A 142 8.19 -3.37 -10.11
C TYR A 142 9.11 -4.08 -9.12
N ARG A 143 10.42 -3.93 -9.35
CA ARG A 143 11.48 -4.51 -8.52
C ARG A 143 12.80 -3.79 -8.72
N THR A 144 13.73 -3.93 -7.78
CA THR A 144 15.09 -3.45 -7.99
C THR A 144 15.79 -4.33 -9.04
N THR A 145 16.79 -3.78 -9.70
CA THR A 145 17.64 -4.54 -10.63
C THR A 145 18.71 -5.36 -9.90
N ALA A 146 19.04 -4.99 -8.66
CA ALA A 146 19.95 -5.71 -7.79
C ALA A 146 19.30 -6.96 -7.17
N GLU A 147 18.00 -6.91 -6.85
CA GLU A 147 17.25 -7.98 -6.19
C GLU A 147 16.03 -8.38 -7.05
N PRO A 148 16.22 -9.23 -8.08
CA PRO A 148 15.15 -9.58 -9.00
C PRO A 148 14.01 -10.38 -8.37
N ASP A 149 14.21 -10.91 -7.16
CA ASP A 149 13.24 -11.71 -6.42
C ASP A 149 12.32 -10.86 -5.52
N SER A 150 12.58 -9.56 -5.36
CA SER A 150 11.72 -8.64 -4.60
C SER A 150 10.56 -8.17 -5.48
N THR A 151 9.46 -8.91 -5.52
CA THR A 151 8.27 -8.53 -6.30
C THR A 151 7.36 -7.61 -5.50
N TYR A 152 7.19 -6.37 -5.96
CA TYR A 152 6.15 -5.49 -5.44
C TYR A 152 5.01 -5.41 -6.46
N THR A 153 3.82 -5.72 -5.99
CA THR A 153 2.59 -5.79 -6.80
C THR A 153 1.53 -4.98 -6.08
N SER A 154 0.92 -3.99 -6.74
CA SER A 154 -0.51 -3.63 -6.55
C SER A 154 -0.86 -2.30 -7.21
N THR A 155 -1.86 -2.32 -8.09
CA THR A 155 -3.21 -1.76 -7.83
C THR A 155 -4.05 -2.03 -9.07
N SER A 156 -5.18 -2.72 -8.88
CA SER A 156 -6.26 -2.76 -9.87
C SER A 156 -6.93 -1.39 -9.87
N ILE A 157 -6.64 -0.57 -10.87
CA ILE A 157 -7.38 0.68 -11.08
C ILE A 157 -8.58 0.36 -11.97
N ASP A 158 -9.79 0.50 -11.42
CA ASP A 158 -11.01 0.58 -12.24
C ASP A 158 -11.02 1.97 -12.91
N GLY A 159 -10.57 2.03 -14.16
CA GLY A 159 -10.41 3.31 -14.85
C GLY A 159 -10.36 3.19 -16.38
N PRO A 160 -10.74 4.25 -17.11
CA PRO A 160 -10.75 4.26 -18.56
C PRO A 160 -9.31 4.27 -19.08
N ASP A 161 -8.93 3.26 -19.87
CA ASP A 161 -7.74 3.10 -20.73
C ASP A 161 -6.37 3.60 -20.23
N VAL A 162 -6.23 4.16 -19.03
CA VAL A 162 -5.04 4.79 -18.46
C VAL A 162 -4.92 4.35 -17.01
N ALA A 163 -3.80 3.70 -16.69
CA ALA A 163 -3.46 3.28 -15.34
C ALA A 163 -2.23 4.03 -14.87
N THR A 164 -2.17 4.31 -13.58
CA THR A 164 -1.02 4.92 -12.91
C THR A 164 -0.56 4.07 -11.72
N LEU A 165 0.72 4.15 -11.39
CA LEU A 165 1.26 3.69 -10.12
C LEU A 165 2.06 4.84 -9.51
N ASP A 166 1.63 5.31 -8.36
CA ASP A 166 2.34 6.31 -7.57
C ASP A 166 3.13 5.59 -6.47
N PHE A 167 4.29 6.15 -6.11
CA PHE A 167 5.11 5.62 -5.02
C PHE A 167 4.91 6.42 -3.75
N GLU A 168 4.75 5.73 -2.63
CA GLU A 168 4.73 6.34 -1.31
C GLU A 168 6.14 6.82 -0.91
N PRO A 169 6.24 7.85 -0.06
CA PRO A 169 7.53 8.25 0.51
C PRO A 169 8.26 7.07 1.16
N GLY A 170 9.54 6.93 0.85
CA GLY A 170 10.38 5.85 1.37
C GLY A 170 10.33 4.54 0.56
N GLU A 171 9.38 4.33 -0.35
CA GLU A 171 9.38 3.10 -1.17
C GLU A 171 10.59 3.03 -2.12
N LEU A 172 11.06 4.19 -2.58
CA LEU A 172 12.18 4.32 -3.51
C LEU A 172 13.47 4.72 -2.79
N THR A 173 14.55 3.99 -3.05
CA THR A 173 15.87 4.24 -2.46
C THR A 173 16.73 5.08 -3.40
N PRO A 174 17.34 6.18 -2.92
CA PRO A 174 18.27 6.97 -3.72
C PRO A 174 19.45 6.16 -4.28
N GLY A 175 19.77 6.35 -5.56
CA GLY A 175 20.87 5.66 -6.24
C GLY A 175 20.53 4.27 -6.78
N GLU A 176 19.36 3.72 -6.44
CA GLU A 176 18.93 2.41 -6.93
C GLU A 176 18.32 2.50 -8.34
N THR A 177 18.40 1.37 -9.05
CA THR A 177 17.76 1.20 -10.36
C THR A 177 16.64 0.18 -10.26
N TYR A 178 15.48 0.56 -10.76
CA TYR A 178 14.25 -0.22 -10.75
C TYR A 178 13.88 -0.63 -12.17
N GLN A 179 13.25 -1.79 -12.28
CA GLN A 179 12.58 -2.26 -13.49
C GLN A 179 11.10 -2.43 -13.19
N TRP A 180 10.25 -2.08 -14.15
CA TRP A 180 8.81 -2.20 -14.02
C TRP A 180 8.17 -2.68 -15.32
N ARG A 181 7.00 -3.29 -15.20
CA ARG A 181 6.13 -3.69 -16.31
C ARG A 181 4.67 -3.66 -15.87
N VAL A 182 3.78 -3.76 -16.83
CA VAL A 182 2.33 -3.69 -16.59
C VAL A 182 1.58 -4.65 -17.50
N ARG A 183 0.45 -5.19 -17.05
CA ARG A 183 -0.51 -5.94 -17.89
C ARG A 183 -1.93 -5.45 -17.68
N GLY A 184 -2.82 -5.67 -18.65
CA GLY A 184 -4.21 -5.18 -18.61
C GLY A 184 -5.24 -6.11 -17.97
N THR A 185 -4.81 -7.22 -17.36
CA THR A 185 -5.67 -8.19 -16.67
C THR A 185 -4.93 -8.73 -15.44
N PRO A 186 -5.62 -9.00 -14.31
CA PRO A 186 -5.01 -9.66 -13.16
C PRO A 186 -4.84 -11.17 -13.39
N ASP A 187 -5.49 -11.76 -14.39
CA ASP A 187 -5.41 -13.21 -14.68
C ASP A 187 -4.00 -13.59 -15.17
N GLU A 188 -3.30 -14.41 -14.37
CA GLU A 188 -1.95 -14.90 -14.67
C GLU A 188 -1.88 -15.88 -15.82
N THR A 189 -2.99 -16.54 -16.15
CA THR A 189 -3.05 -17.51 -17.25
C THR A 189 -3.07 -16.81 -18.61
N LEU A 190 -3.43 -15.52 -18.63
CA LEU A 190 -3.49 -14.70 -19.82
C LEU A 190 -2.18 -13.96 -20.03
N ALA A 191 -1.56 -14.18 -21.19
CA ALA A 191 -0.41 -13.38 -21.62
C ALA A 191 -0.85 -11.92 -21.83
N GLY A 192 -0.03 -10.96 -21.41
CA GLY A 192 -0.37 -9.54 -21.55
C GLY A 192 0.58 -8.54 -20.89
N TRP A 193 1.72 -9.00 -20.37
CA TRP A 193 2.74 -8.10 -19.84
C TRP A 193 3.38 -7.27 -20.95
N SER A 194 3.61 -5.99 -20.65
CA SER A 194 4.57 -5.19 -21.39
C SER A 194 5.97 -5.79 -21.31
N GLY A 195 6.87 -5.31 -22.18
CA GLY A 195 8.30 -5.43 -21.91
C GLY A 195 8.66 -4.74 -20.59
N TRP A 196 9.83 -5.09 -20.04
CA TRP A 196 10.42 -4.38 -18.91
C TRP A 196 10.89 -2.98 -19.34
N CYS A 197 10.51 -1.99 -18.55
CA CYS A 197 11.04 -0.63 -18.59
C CYS A 197 11.89 -0.41 -17.35
N GLU A 198 12.80 0.56 -17.39
CA GLU A 198 13.69 0.86 -16.26
C GLU A 198 13.69 2.34 -15.93
N PHE A 199 13.98 2.66 -14.67
CA PHE A 199 14.36 3.99 -14.22
C PHE A 199 15.37 3.89 -13.08
N ALA A 200 16.13 4.96 -12.87
CA ALA A 200 17.01 5.09 -11.72
C ALA A 200 16.58 6.26 -10.85
N VAL A 201 16.70 6.10 -9.53
CA VAL A 201 16.56 7.21 -8.59
C VAL A 201 17.91 7.90 -8.50
N ALA A 202 17.94 9.22 -8.63
CA ALA A 202 19.17 9.99 -8.51
C ALA A 202 19.82 9.71 -7.14
N ALA A 203 21.13 9.52 -7.11
CA ALA A 203 21.86 9.24 -5.86
C ALA A 203 21.81 10.41 -4.87
N ASP A 204 21.52 11.62 -5.35
CA ASP A 204 21.32 12.81 -4.54
C ASP A 204 19.84 13.09 -4.25
N ALA A 205 18.91 12.19 -4.56
CA ALA A 205 17.50 12.33 -4.17
C ALA A 205 17.34 12.23 -2.64
N PRO A 206 16.28 12.84 -2.05
CA PRO A 206 16.03 12.74 -0.61
C PRO A 206 15.75 11.29 -0.19
N ASP A 207 16.44 10.80 0.84
CA ASP A 207 16.11 9.53 1.48
C ASP A 207 15.08 9.77 2.59
N LEU A 208 13.93 9.11 2.49
CA LEU A 208 12.78 9.30 3.38
C LEU A 208 12.37 8.02 4.09
N ARG A 209 13.16 6.94 3.97
CA ARG A 209 12.82 5.62 4.52
C ARG A 209 12.79 5.57 6.04
N GLU A 210 13.60 6.38 6.67
CA GLU A 210 13.78 6.43 8.13
C GLU A 210 12.92 7.54 8.78
N LEU A 211 11.95 8.09 8.05
CA LEU A 211 11.12 9.19 8.52
C LEU A 211 9.66 8.78 8.60
N ASP A 212 8.97 9.26 9.62
CA ASP A 212 7.53 9.08 9.71
C ASP A 212 6.78 10.04 8.76
N PRO A 213 5.49 9.77 8.46
CA PRO A 213 4.70 10.62 7.57
C PRO A 213 4.60 12.09 8.00
N THR A 214 4.55 12.36 9.31
CA THR A 214 4.45 13.71 9.87
C THR A 214 5.76 14.48 9.66
N GLU A 215 6.90 13.82 9.82
CA GLU A 215 8.22 14.38 9.53
C GLU A 215 8.40 14.66 8.03
N ILE A 216 7.90 13.79 7.16
CA ILE A 216 7.91 14.00 5.70
C ILE A 216 7.10 15.25 5.33
N ASP A 217 5.91 15.41 5.90
CA ASP A 217 5.10 16.61 5.75
C ASP A 217 5.82 17.85 6.28
N ALA A 218 6.53 17.71 7.42
CA ALA A 218 7.31 18.79 7.98
C ALA A 218 8.47 19.21 7.06
N LEU A 219 9.21 18.27 6.47
CA LEU A 219 10.25 18.56 5.47
C LEU A 219 9.69 19.35 4.29
N ALA A 220 8.52 18.93 3.77
CA ALA A 220 7.86 19.59 2.64
C ALA A 220 7.44 21.03 2.98
N GLN A 221 6.85 21.26 4.15
CA GLN A 221 6.43 22.58 4.60
C GLN A 221 7.61 23.51 4.91
N LEU A 222 8.66 22.96 5.55
CA LEU A 222 9.90 23.69 5.85
C LEU A 222 10.76 23.94 4.60
N LYS A 223 10.51 23.22 3.50
CA LYS A 223 11.25 23.26 2.22
C LYS A 223 12.73 22.90 2.39
N ILE A 224 13.00 21.89 3.20
CA ILE A 224 14.34 21.40 3.50
C ILE A 224 14.52 19.97 3.01
N ARG A 225 15.78 19.55 2.85
CA ARG A 225 16.16 18.18 2.49
C ARG A 225 16.64 17.44 3.74
N PRO A 226 16.26 16.18 3.95
CA PRO A 226 16.56 15.45 5.18
C PRO A 226 18.06 15.36 5.49
N GLU A 227 18.89 15.17 4.46
CA GLU A 227 20.33 14.93 4.57
C GLU A 227 21.18 16.20 4.67
N ARG A 228 20.59 17.38 4.44
CA ARG A 228 21.34 18.64 4.37
C ARG A 228 21.41 19.31 5.74
N ASP A 229 22.56 19.88 6.08
CA ASP A 229 22.72 20.70 7.28
C ASP A 229 22.10 22.09 7.09
N TYR A 230 21.34 22.52 8.09
CA TYR A 230 20.77 23.87 8.18
C TYR A 230 21.12 24.50 9.52
N THR A 231 21.52 25.77 9.49
CA THR A 231 21.81 26.55 10.71
C THR A 231 20.69 27.53 10.99
N VAL A 232 20.03 27.39 12.15
CA VAL A 232 19.01 28.33 12.62
C VAL A 232 19.57 29.18 13.76
N LYS A 233 19.21 30.46 13.76
CA LYS A 233 19.59 31.41 14.81
C LYS A 233 18.39 31.77 15.67
N LEU A 234 18.45 31.44 16.96
CA LEU A 234 17.47 31.86 17.97
C LEU A 234 18.17 32.50 19.16
N THR A 235 17.48 33.34 19.93
CA THR A 235 18.03 33.88 21.18
C THR A 235 18.13 32.78 22.25
N PRO A 236 18.94 32.95 23.31
CA PRO A 236 18.98 31.98 24.41
C PRO A 236 17.61 31.75 25.06
N ALA A 237 16.75 32.77 25.12
CA ALA A 237 15.39 32.64 25.64
C ALA A 237 14.52 31.77 24.73
N GLN A 238 14.62 31.95 23.41
CA GLN A 238 13.91 31.14 22.44
C GLN A 238 14.37 29.69 22.42
N TRP A 239 15.68 29.44 22.59
CA TRP A 239 16.18 28.07 22.75
C TRP A 239 15.68 27.41 24.03
N ARG A 240 15.52 28.18 25.12
CA ARG A 240 14.90 27.65 26.34
C ARG A 240 13.46 27.23 26.09
N THR A 241 12.66 28.09 25.46
CA THR A 241 11.28 27.76 25.06
C THR A 241 11.22 26.55 24.14
N ALA A 242 12.10 26.44 23.13
CA ALA A 242 12.13 25.27 22.24
C ALA A 242 12.44 23.95 22.94
N LEU A 243 13.12 24.00 24.09
CA LEU A 243 13.57 22.83 24.84
C LEU A 243 12.79 22.61 26.14
N GLU A 244 11.76 23.42 26.41
CA GLU A 244 10.98 23.38 27.65
C GLU A 244 10.27 22.04 27.84
N MET A 245 9.79 21.43 26.74
CA MET A 245 9.17 20.10 26.75
C MET A 245 10.08 18.98 27.27
N TYR A 246 11.40 19.21 27.26
CA TYR A 246 12.41 18.23 27.70
C TYR A 246 13.06 18.59 29.04
N ASP A 247 12.58 19.64 29.71
CA ASP A 247 13.07 20.09 31.03
C ASP A 247 12.11 19.66 32.15
N THR A 248 11.19 18.74 31.87
CA THR A 248 10.29 18.17 32.85
C THR A 248 11.06 17.23 33.79
N ASP A 249 11.56 17.80 34.89
CA ASP A 249 12.18 17.06 36.00
C ASP A 249 11.23 15.99 36.60
N ASP A 250 9.93 16.05 36.29
CA ASP A 250 8.94 15.01 36.56
C ASP A 250 9.01 13.90 35.49
N ALA A 251 10.15 13.23 35.42
CA ALA A 251 10.25 11.95 34.72
C ALA A 251 9.34 10.95 35.43
N VAL A 252 8.07 10.91 35.03
CA VAL A 252 7.22 9.74 35.23
C VAL A 252 8.04 8.59 34.66
N VAL A 253 8.39 7.63 35.51
CA VAL A 253 9.13 6.44 35.10
C VAL A 253 8.20 5.66 34.18
N VAL A 254 8.22 6.01 32.89
CA VAL A 254 7.65 5.22 31.82
C VAL A 254 8.51 3.95 31.74
N ASP A 255 7.87 2.81 31.46
CA ASP A 255 8.57 1.57 31.15
C ASP A 255 9.63 1.79 30.03
N GLU A 256 10.61 0.90 29.95
CA GLU A 256 11.86 1.01 29.16
C GLU A 256 11.79 1.94 27.92
N PRO A 257 12.73 2.89 27.75
CA PRO A 257 12.70 3.85 26.66
C PRO A 257 12.71 3.13 25.31
N THR A 258 11.85 3.58 24.41
CA THR A 258 11.79 3.12 23.02
C THR A 258 13.02 3.57 22.24
N GLU A 259 13.25 3.01 21.05
CA GLU A 259 14.35 3.46 20.18
C GLU A 259 14.17 4.94 19.79
N ASP A 260 12.93 5.37 19.56
CA ASP A 260 12.57 6.76 19.24
C ASP A 260 12.99 7.71 20.36
N ASP A 261 12.75 7.35 21.63
CA ASP A 261 13.15 8.15 22.79
C ASP A 261 14.66 8.43 22.80
N GLN A 262 15.47 7.45 22.41
CA GLN A 262 16.93 7.61 22.36
C GLN A 262 17.37 8.58 21.27
N ASP A 263 16.71 8.59 20.11
CA ASP A 263 17.04 9.49 19.02
C ASP A 263 16.62 10.93 19.33
N TYR A 264 15.47 11.12 19.99
CA TYR A 264 15.09 12.41 20.54
C TYR A 264 16.06 12.91 21.60
N ASP A 265 16.50 12.07 22.54
CA ASP A 265 17.51 12.43 23.54
C ASP A 265 18.82 12.89 22.91
N ARG A 266 19.27 12.21 21.84
CA ARG A 266 20.47 12.58 21.08
C ARG A 266 20.28 13.94 20.40
N LEU A 267 19.11 14.18 19.81
CA LEU A 267 18.74 15.46 19.19
C LEU A 267 18.76 16.60 20.21
N VAL A 268 18.07 16.43 21.34
CA VAL A 268 18.01 17.42 22.43
C VAL A 268 19.40 17.71 22.98
N ALA A 269 20.21 16.68 23.21
CA ALA A 269 21.58 16.85 23.65
C ALA A 269 22.42 17.63 22.62
N ALA A 270 22.21 17.42 21.32
CA ALA A 270 22.86 18.19 20.26
C ALA A 270 22.45 19.66 20.24
N VAL A 271 21.17 19.97 20.43
CA VAL A 271 20.66 21.34 20.54
C VAL A 271 21.22 22.02 21.79
N ARG A 272 21.13 21.38 22.96
CA ARG A 272 21.63 21.91 24.26
C ARG A 272 23.11 22.27 24.21
N ARG A 273 23.95 21.46 23.53
CA ARG A 273 25.38 21.76 23.34
C ARG A 273 25.63 23.02 22.52
N GLN A 274 24.78 23.32 21.54
CA GLN A 274 24.96 24.42 20.59
C GLN A 274 24.22 25.71 20.98
N ALA A 275 23.10 25.60 21.71
CA ALA A 275 22.22 26.69 22.10
C ALA A 275 22.91 27.91 22.75
N PRO A 276 23.98 27.77 23.58
CA PRO A 276 24.70 28.92 24.14
C PRO A 276 25.29 29.87 23.08
N THR A 277 25.53 29.38 21.86
CA THR A 277 26.05 30.18 20.74
C THR A 277 24.96 30.92 19.96
N SER A 278 23.68 30.73 20.33
CA SER A 278 22.50 31.20 19.58
C SER A 278 22.36 30.63 18.16
N ARG A 279 23.27 29.74 17.72
CA ARG A 279 23.25 29.10 16.41
C ARG A 279 23.27 27.60 16.61
N VAL A 280 22.28 26.91 16.08
CA VAL A 280 22.20 25.45 16.13
C VAL A 280 22.19 24.97 14.69
N THR A 281 23.07 24.00 14.39
CA THR A 281 23.11 23.32 13.09
C THR A 281 22.64 21.89 13.29
N LEU A 282 21.64 21.49 12.51
CA LEU A 282 21.05 20.16 12.47
C LEU A 282 20.82 19.76 11.01
N THR A 283 20.68 18.46 10.76
CA THR A 283 20.21 17.96 9.46
C THR A 283 18.75 18.34 9.23
N GLY A 284 18.27 18.26 7.99
CA GLY A 284 16.87 18.55 7.69
C GLY A 284 15.90 17.60 8.41
N ALA A 285 16.25 16.32 8.51
CA ALA A 285 15.48 15.33 9.27
C ALA A 285 15.37 15.73 10.75
N GLN A 286 16.49 16.12 11.36
CA GLN A 286 16.50 16.61 12.74
C GLN A 286 15.70 17.91 12.94
N TRP A 287 15.68 18.80 11.95
CA TRP A 287 14.80 19.98 11.98
C TRP A 287 13.33 19.63 11.84
N ALA A 288 12.98 18.64 11.01
CA ALA A 288 11.62 18.14 10.88
C ALA A 288 11.14 17.56 12.22
N ALA A 289 11.88 16.62 12.79
CA ALA A 289 11.62 16.02 14.11
C ALA A 289 11.42 17.08 15.20
N LEU A 290 12.36 18.02 15.35
CA LEU A 290 12.26 19.09 16.35
C LEU A 290 11.04 20.01 16.12
N SER A 291 10.67 20.24 14.86
CA SER A 291 9.56 21.13 14.51
C SER A 291 8.20 20.47 14.77
N VAL A 292 8.07 19.17 14.49
CA VAL A 292 6.88 18.37 14.83
C VAL A 292 6.67 18.39 16.34
N GLN A 293 7.70 18.02 17.10
CA GLN A 293 7.65 17.99 18.57
C GLN A 293 7.30 19.37 19.17
N LEU A 294 7.88 20.45 18.64
CA LEU A 294 7.56 21.81 19.10
C LEU A 294 6.11 22.21 18.80
N ALA A 295 5.53 21.73 17.71
CA ALA A 295 4.12 21.98 17.39
C ALA A 295 3.18 21.16 18.28
N GLU A 296 3.49 19.89 18.49
CA GLU A 296 2.74 19.02 19.40
C GLU A 296 2.72 19.59 20.82
N TRP A 297 3.89 20.00 21.32
CA TRP A 297 3.99 20.63 22.64
C TRP A 297 3.20 21.94 22.73
N ALA A 298 3.20 22.77 21.67
CA ALA A 298 2.38 23.98 21.65
C ALA A 298 0.89 23.67 21.77
N THR A 299 0.41 22.57 21.17
CA THR A 299 -0.96 22.10 21.28
C THR A 299 -1.26 21.57 22.68
N ILE A 300 -0.36 20.76 23.27
CA ILE A 300 -0.50 20.26 24.65
C ILE A 300 -0.60 21.41 25.65
N VAL A 301 0.23 22.45 25.50
CA VAL A 301 0.18 23.64 26.36
C VAL A 301 -1.15 24.37 26.19
N ASP A 302 -1.64 24.55 24.96
CA ASP A 302 -2.94 25.19 24.71
C ASP A 302 -4.11 24.41 25.33
N GLU A 303 -4.09 23.07 25.23
CA GLU A 303 -5.10 22.21 25.85
C GLU A 303 -5.03 22.28 27.38
N SER A 304 -3.83 22.19 27.95
CA SER A 304 -3.60 22.32 29.40
C SER A 304 -4.08 23.68 29.91
N ALA A 305 -3.91 24.74 29.11
CA ALA A 305 -4.38 26.08 29.44
C ALA A 305 -5.90 26.15 29.65
N LEU A 306 -6.68 25.27 29.00
CA LEU A 306 -8.15 25.23 29.15
C LEU A 306 -8.60 24.61 30.47
N GLU A 307 -7.74 23.80 31.10
CA GLU A 307 -8.05 23.10 32.35
C GLU A 307 -7.63 23.89 33.60
N VAL A 308 -6.72 24.86 33.44
CA VAL A 308 -6.14 25.64 34.53
C VAL A 308 -6.93 26.93 34.77
N GLU A 309 -6.92 27.44 36.01
CA GLU A 309 -7.53 28.72 36.34
C GLU A 309 -6.92 29.86 35.50
N PRO A 310 -7.72 30.85 35.02
CA PRO A 310 -7.25 31.87 34.07
C PRO A 310 -6.01 32.67 34.51
N GLU A 311 -5.74 32.76 35.81
CA GLU A 311 -4.59 33.46 36.39
C GLU A 311 -3.26 32.70 36.28
N TYR A 312 -3.29 31.39 36.00
CA TYR A 312 -2.11 30.56 35.73
C TYR A 312 -2.06 30.05 34.29
N GLN A 313 -2.92 30.57 33.42
CA GLN A 313 -3.03 30.13 32.04
C GLN A 313 -1.78 30.51 31.25
N VAL A 314 -0.97 29.50 30.88
CA VAL A 314 0.13 29.62 29.92
C VAL A 314 -0.35 28.99 28.62
N ASP A 315 -0.29 29.74 27.52
CA ASP A 315 -0.69 29.26 26.20
C ASP A 315 0.53 28.82 25.35
N GLY A 316 0.27 28.09 24.28
CA GLY A 316 1.24 27.62 23.31
C GLY A 316 1.82 28.72 22.43
N THR A 317 1.41 29.99 22.58
CA THR A 317 1.77 31.10 21.69
C THR A 317 3.29 31.28 21.59
N ALA A 318 4.01 31.14 22.71
CA ALA A 318 5.47 31.26 22.72
C ALA A 318 6.15 30.16 21.87
N HIS A 319 5.69 28.92 21.98
CA HIS A 319 6.19 27.77 21.22
C HIS A 319 5.90 27.94 19.72
N ARG A 320 4.66 28.30 19.36
CA ARG A 320 4.28 28.59 17.95
C ARG A 320 5.10 29.73 17.36
N ALA A 321 5.43 30.76 18.15
CA ALA A 321 6.27 31.87 17.70
C ALA A 321 7.73 31.45 17.46
N VAL A 322 8.27 30.54 18.28
CA VAL A 322 9.60 29.95 18.06
C VAL A 322 9.59 29.09 16.80
N LEU A 323 8.59 28.22 16.64
CA LEU A 323 8.42 27.37 15.48
C LEU A 323 8.32 28.18 14.18
N GLY A 324 7.50 29.23 14.18
CA GLY A 324 7.37 30.13 13.04
C GLY A 324 8.68 30.80 12.63
N ARG A 325 9.53 31.10 13.62
CA ARG A 325 10.88 31.66 13.40
C ARG A 325 11.86 30.63 12.87
N ILE A 326 11.78 29.37 13.33
CA ILE A 326 12.56 28.25 12.77
C ILE A 326 12.16 28.07 11.29
N SER A 327 10.87 27.87 11.03
CA SER A 327 10.32 27.67 9.69
C SER A 327 10.70 28.79 8.72
N THR A 328 10.52 30.05 9.12
CA THR A 328 10.89 31.21 8.27
C THR A 328 12.39 31.23 7.93
N GLN A 329 13.26 30.84 8.86
CA GLN A 329 14.71 30.77 8.60
C GLN A 329 15.10 29.62 7.67
N LEU A 330 14.32 28.54 7.68
CA LEU A 330 14.51 27.38 6.81
C LEU A 330 13.88 27.56 5.41
N GLY A 331 13.04 28.59 5.22
CA GLY A 331 12.38 28.91 3.95
C GLY A 331 10.90 28.50 3.88
N GLY A 332 10.36 27.96 4.97
CA GLY A 332 8.96 27.61 5.15
C GLY A 332 8.06 28.81 5.50
N PRO A 333 6.75 28.57 5.74
CA PRO A 333 5.80 29.60 6.13
C PRO A 333 6.03 30.07 7.59
N ALA A 334 5.57 31.28 7.92
CA ALA A 334 5.66 31.81 9.29
C ALA A 334 4.82 31.04 10.32
N HIS A 335 3.83 30.26 9.86
CA HIS A 335 2.98 29.41 10.66
C HIS A 335 2.83 28.07 9.94
N PRO A 336 3.81 27.15 10.08
CA PRO A 336 3.64 25.81 9.55
C PRO A 336 2.51 25.08 10.28
N ASN A 337 1.83 24.20 9.57
CA ASN A 337 0.68 23.45 10.07
C ASN A 337 1.03 21.96 10.10
N PHE A 338 1.62 21.48 11.20
CA PHE A 338 2.11 20.09 11.29
C PHE A 338 1.05 19.08 11.75
N GLY A 339 -0.21 19.28 11.36
CA GLY A 339 -1.33 18.40 11.73
C GLY A 339 -1.98 18.83 13.03
#